data_AF-A0A7K4CH42-F1
#
_entry.id   AF-A0A7K4CH42-F1
#
_cell.length_a   1.000
_cell.length_b   1.000
_cell.length_c   1.000
_cell.angle_alpha   90.00
_cell.angle_beta   90.00
_cell.angle_gamma   90.00
#
_symmetry.space_group_name_H-M   'P 1'
#
loop_
_entity.id
_entity.type
_entity.pdbx_description
1 polymer ?
#
loop_
_entity_poly.entity_id
_entity_poly.type
_entity_poly.pdbx_seq_one_letter_code
_entity_poly.pdbx_strand_id
1 'polypeptide(L)'
;MSISPSSEICRDSRISEDVICSLARLIGDPDKARARAGRLASLMNQIEREDCEGEVEVFKAAADPCRLRILKLLKEGELCVCEIMAALKKPQSSTSHHLSILREAGLVKERRDGKWSYYRLADGAAIEMIKHARALKKNSN
;
A
#
# COMPACT_ATOMS: atom_id res chain seq x y z
N MET A 1 30.85 26.64 -7.72
CA MET A 1 29.97 26.44 -8.90
C MET A 1 30.59 25.30 -9.69
N SER A 2 29.98 24.17 -10.00
CA SER A 2 28.66 23.59 -9.74
C SER A 2 28.68 22.26 -10.52
N ILE A 3 28.14 21.17 -9.92
CA ILE A 3 27.30 20.11 -10.51
C ILE A 3 27.81 19.45 -11.82
N SER A 4 27.89 18.14 -12.07
CA SER A 4 27.72 16.85 -11.39
C SER A 4 28.08 15.79 -12.47
N PRO A 5 28.44 14.55 -12.10
CA PRO A 5 28.63 13.47 -13.07
C PRO A 5 27.26 13.03 -13.62
N SER A 6 27.08 13.15 -14.94
CA SER A 6 25.88 12.66 -15.62
C SER A 6 26.12 11.25 -16.15
N SER A 7 25.34 10.34 -15.57
CA SER A 7 24.64 9.25 -16.27
C SER A 7 25.47 8.21 -17.03
N GLU A 8 25.91 7.18 -16.32
CA GLU A 8 25.97 5.81 -16.87
C GLU A 8 25.44 4.83 -15.82
N ILE A 9 24.12 4.71 -15.73
CA ILE A 9 23.48 3.54 -15.12
C ILE A 9 22.52 3.00 -16.16
N CYS A 10 23.01 2.05 -16.96
CA CYS A 10 22.18 1.28 -17.87
C CYS A 10 22.55 -0.20 -17.77
N ARG A 11 21.63 -0.97 -17.19
CA ARG A 11 21.26 -2.36 -17.53
C ARG A 11 22.40 -3.35 -17.68
N ASP A 12 22.74 -4.03 -16.57
CA ASP A 12 23.25 -5.38 -16.68
C ASP A 12 22.28 -6.34 -16.00
N SER A 13 21.41 -6.96 -16.81
CA SER A 13 20.54 -8.07 -16.39
C SER A 13 21.32 -9.39 -16.25
N ARG A 14 22.60 -9.33 -15.89
CA ARG A 14 23.38 -10.50 -15.47
C ARG A 14 23.10 -10.71 -14.00
N ILE A 15 22.47 -11.84 -13.70
CA ILE A 15 22.33 -12.32 -12.32
C ILE A 15 23.72 -12.31 -11.69
N SER A 16 23.88 -11.57 -10.60
CA SER A 16 25.15 -11.54 -9.88
C SER A 16 25.56 -12.97 -9.52
N GLU A 17 26.81 -13.32 -9.78
CA GLU A 17 27.38 -14.61 -9.37
C GLU A 17 27.27 -14.81 -7.84
N ASP A 18 27.15 -13.72 -7.06
CA ASP A 18 26.88 -13.79 -5.62
C ASP A 18 25.52 -14.43 -5.29
N VAL A 19 24.49 -14.16 -6.11
CA VAL A 19 23.14 -14.73 -5.94
C VAL A 19 23.15 -16.21 -6.29
N ILE A 20 23.83 -16.59 -7.37
CA ILE A 20 23.98 -17.99 -7.79
C ILE A 20 24.76 -18.77 -6.73
N CYS A 21 25.88 -18.24 -6.25
CA CYS A 21 26.68 -18.85 -5.19
C CYS A 21 25.87 -19.00 -3.88
N SER A 22 25.08 -17.98 -3.51
CA SER A 22 24.23 -18.03 -2.32
C SER A 22 23.15 -19.11 -2.42
N LEU A 23 22.47 -19.20 -3.57
CA LEU A 23 21.48 -20.24 -3.82
C LEU A 23 22.09 -21.63 -3.93
N ALA A 24 23.27 -21.76 -4.53
CA ALA A 24 23.98 -23.04 -4.65
C ALA A 24 24.33 -23.61 -3.27
N ARG A 25 24.72 -22.77 -2.31
CA ARG A 25 24.94 -23.19 -0.91
C ARG A 25 23.67 -23.69 -0.22
N LEU A 26 22.51 -23.09 -0.49
CA LEU A 26 21.23 -23.48 0.12
C LEU A 26 20.60 -24.72 -0.54
N ILE A 27 20.73 -24.84 -1.87
CA ILE A 27 20.09 -25.89 -2.68
C ILE A 27 20.99 -27.13 -2.79
N GLY A 28 22.31 -26.98 -2.65
CA GLY A 28 23.30 -28.05 -2.77
C GLY A 28 23.63 -28.46 -4.22
N ASP A 29 23.06 -27.78 -5.22
CA ASP A 29 23.22 -28.09 -6.63
C ASP A 29 23.43 -26.78 -7.45
N PRO A 30 24.63 -26.56 -8.02
CA PRO A 30 24.97 -25.33 -8.75
C PRO A 30 24.14 -25.10 -10.02
N ASP A 31 23.79 -26.16 -10.74
CA ASP A 31 23.03 -26.05 -12.00
C ASP A 31 21.58 -25.69 -11.72
N LYS A 32 20.98 -26.32 -10.69
CA LYS A 32 19.64 -25.94 -10.21
C LYS A 32 19.62 -24.53 -9.64
N ALA A 33 20.68 -24.11 -8.95
CA ALA A 33 20.80 -22.75 -8.42
C ALA A 33 20.86 -21.71 -9.53
N ARG A 34 21.66 -21.94 -10.59
CA ARG A 34 21.73 -21.06 -11.78
C ARG A 34 20.37 -20.94 -12.46
N ALA A 35 19.67 -22.05 -12.69
CA ALA A 35 18.34 -22.04 -13.29
C ALA A 35 17.30 -21.28 -12.43
N ARG A 36 17.37 -21.45 -11.09
CA ARG A 36 16.44 -20.77 -10.16
C ARG A 36 16.73 -19.28 -10.02
N ALA A 37 18.00 -18.89 -9.98
CA ALA A 37 18.42 -17.49 -10.03
C ALA A 37 17.95 -16.82 -11.34
N GLY A 38 18.07 -17.55 -12.46
CA GLY A 38 17.47 -17.25 -13.77
C GLY A 38 16.02 -16.79 -13.67
N ARG A 39 15.20 -17.68 -13.12
CA ARG A 39 13.76 -17.46 -12.94
C ARG A 39 13.46 -16.30 -12.00
N LEU A 40 14.16 -16.21 -10.86
CA LEU A 40 13.92 -15.15 -9.87
C LEU A 40 14.24 -13.77 -10.45
N ALA A 41 15.35 -13.63 -11.18
CA ALA A 41 15.67 -12.37 -11.85
C ALA A 41 14.62 -11.99 -12.89
N SER A 42 14.11 -12.95 -13.67
CA SER A 42 13.03 -12.68 -14.62
C SER A 42 11.73 -12.23 -13.93
N LEU A 43 11.38 -12.85 -12.79
CA LEU A 43 10.19 -12.46 -12.01
C LEU A 43 10.35 -11.09 -11.36
N MET A 44 11.52 -10.80 -10.78
CA MET A 44 11.81 -9.50 -10.18
C MET A 44 11.74 -8.37 -11.22
N ASN A 45 12.30 -8.58 -12.41
CA ASN A 45 12.18 -7.60 -13.50
C ASN A 45 10.74 -7.37 -13.97
N GLN A 46 9.85 -8.35 -13.81
CA GLN A 46 8.43 -8.16 -14.10
C GLN A 46 7.76 -7.31 -13.02
N ILE A 47 8.02 -7.62 -11.75
CA ILE A 47 7.51 -6.86 -10.60
C ILE A 47 8.05 -5.42 -10.60
N GLU A 48 9.31 -5.20 -10.94
CA GLU A 48 9.90 -3.84 -11.00
C GLU A 48 9.29 -2.96 -12.11
N ARG A 49 8.66 -3.57 -13.12
CA ARG A 49 7.90 -2.82 -14.15
C ARG A 49 6.50 -2.44 -13.65
N GLU A 50 6.01 -3.11 -12.62
CA GLU A 50 4.78 -2.77 -11.93
C GLU A 50 5.11 -1.74 -10.84
N ASP A 51 4.49 -0.56 -10.90
CA ASP A 51 4.73 0.48 -9.92
C ASP A 51 4.06 0.11 -8.59
N CYS A 52 4.86 -0.32 -7.62
CA CYS A 52 4.39 -0.65 -6.28
C CYS A 52 4.12 0.59 -5.40
N GLU A 53 4.47 1.80 -5.86
CA GLU A 53 4.38 3.01 -5.03
C GLU A 53 2.93 3.32 -4.66
N GLY A 54 1.99 3.13 -5.59
CA GLY A 54 0.57 3.32 -5.35
C GLY A 54 0.00 2.39 -4.26
N GLU A 55 0.34 1.10 -4.28
CA GLU A 55 -0.08 0.16 -3.24
C GLU A 55 0.51 0.54 -1.89
N VAL A 56 1.78 0.95 -1.87
CA VAL A 56 2.46 1.38 -0.64
C VAL A 56 1.76 2.60 -0.04
N GLU A 57 1.36 3.59 -0.85
CA GLU A 57 0.60 4.75 -0.38
C GLU A 57 -0.74 4.35 0.22
N VAL A 58 -1.49 3.49 -0.46
CA VAL A 58 -2.78 2.96 0.03
C VAL A 58 -2.61 2.23 1.36
N PHE A 59 -1.61 1.35 1.47
CA PHE A 59 -1.36 0.61 2.69
C PHE A 59 -0.90 1.51 3.84
N LYS A 60 -0.04 2.51 3.58
CA LYS A 60 0.37 3.51 4.58
C LYS A 60 -0.83 4.33 5.07
N ALA A 61 -1.70 4.74 4.17
CA ALA A 61 -2.94 5.44 4.52
C ALA A 61 -3.87 4.54 5.35
N ALA A 62 -3.98 3.25 5.04
CA ALA A 62 -4.79 2.32 5.83
C ALA A 62 -4.15 1.92 7.17
N ALA A 63 -2.82 1.91 7.29
CA ALA A 63 -2.09 1.40 8.47
C ALA A 63 -2.07 2.37 9.68
N ASP A 64 -3.22 2.94 10.03
CA ASP A 64 -3.41 3.73 11.26
C ASP A 64 -4.71 3.30 11.97
N PRO A 65 -4.70 3.11 13.31
CA PRO A 65 -5.88 2.68 14.05
C PRO A 65 -7.09 3.62 13.91
N CYS A 66 -6.88 4.93 13.82
CA CYS A 66 -7.96 5.91 13.70
C CYS A 66 -8.56 5.88 12.30
N ARG A 67 -7.71 5.84 11.26
CA ARG A 67 -8.12 5.70 9.86
C ARG A 67 -8.89 4.39 9.62
N LEU A 68 -8.44 3.27 10.18
CA LEU A 68 -9.21 2.01 10.11
C LEU A 68 -10.56 2.09 10.81
N ARG A 69 -10.67 2.83 11.92
CA ARG A 69 -11.98 3.06 12.57
C ARG A 69 -12.89 3.91 11.70
N ILE A 70 -12.38 4.97 11.06
CA ILE A 70 -13.13 5.78 10.09
C ILE A 70 -13.64 4.89 8.95
N LEU A 71 -12.77 4.11 8.33
CA LEU A 71 -13.14 3.23 7.22
C LEU A 71 -14.21 2.21 7.62
N LYS A 72 -14.13 1.67 8.85
CA LYS A 72 -15.16 0.77 9.39
C LYS A 72 -16.49 1.48 9.66
N LEU A 73 -16.48 2.72 10.14
CA LEU A 73 -17.69 3.53 10.31
C LEU A 73 -18.35 3.81 8.96
N LEU A 74 -17.57 4.23 7.98
CA LEU A 74 -18.04 4.54 6.62
C LEU A 74 -18.52 3.32 5.83
N LYS A 75 -18.27 2.11 6.33
CA LYS A 75 -18.85 0.88 5.79
C LYS A 75 -20.36 0.81 6.05
N GLU A 76 -20.83 1.42 7.13
CA GLU A 76 -22.25 1.43 7.50
C GLU A 76 -23.05 2.50 6.72
N GLY A 77 -22.37 3.45 6.08
CA GLY A 77 -23.01 4.49 5.26
C GLY A 77 -22.17 5.74 5.08
N GLU A 78 -22.72 6.70 4.32
CA GLU A 78 -22.16 8.04 4.20
C GLU A 78 -22.37 8.82 5.51
N LEU A 79 -21.33 9.50 6.00
CA LEU A 79 -21.35 10.27 7.26
C LEU A 79 -20.73 11.66 7.06
N CYS A 80 -21.24 12.67 7.76
CA CYS A 80 -20.60 13.97 7.85
C CYS A 80 -19.35 13.94 8.74
N VAL A 81 -18.46 14.92 8.57
CA VAL A 81 -17.30 15.11 9.48
C VAL A 81 -17.74 15.20 10.95
N CYS A 82 -18.87 15.85 11.23
CA CYS A 82 -19.44 15.97 12.56
C CYS A 82 -19.73 14.62 13.23
N GLU A 83 -20.38 13.71 12.51
CA GLU A 83 -20.72 12.37 12.98
C GLU A 83 -19.46 11.54 13.23
N ILE A 84 -18.48 11.62 12.33
CA ILE A 84 -17.20 10.93 12.47
C ILE A 84 -16.43 11.45 13.70
N MET A 85 -16.38 12.77 13.90
CA MET A 85 -15.78 13.38 15.09
C MET A 85 -16.43 12.91 16.38
N ALA A 86 -17.77 12.91 16.42
CA ALA A 86 -18.55 12.49 17.58
C ALA A 86 -18.30 11.00 17.90
N ALA A 87 -18.33 10.13 16.88
CA ALA A 87 -18.10 8.70 17.03
C ALA A 87 -16.67 8.38 17.52
N LEU A 88 -15.66 9.12 17.06
CA LEU A 88 -14.26 8.90 17.42
C LEU A 88 -13.79 9.68 18.64
N LYS A 89 -14.63 10.58 19.17
CA LYS A 89 -14.30 11.52 20.26
C LYS A 89 -12.99 12.29 19.97
N LYS A 90 -12.85 12.79 18.74
CA LYS A 90 -11.67 13.52 18.26
C LYS A 90 -12.02 14.92 17.80
N PRO A 91 -11.09 15.88 17.93
CA PRO A 91 -11.29 17.23 17.42
C PRO A 91 -11.34 17.22 15.88
N GLN A 92 -11.89 18.31 15.33
CA GLN A 92 -12.07 18.47 13.89
C GLN A 92 -10.73 18.44 13.13
N SER A 93 -9.71 19.15 13.63
CA SER A 93 -8.39 19.21 12.99
C SER A 93 -7.78 17.82 12.77
N SER A 94 -7.83 16.96 13.80
CA SER A 94 -7.34 15.58 13.71
C SER A 94 -8.18 14.74 12.74
N THR A 95 -9.51 14.85 12.82
CA THR A 95 -10.42 14.05 11.98
C THR A 95 -10.31 14.43 10.51
N SER A 96 -10.28 15.73 10.19
CA SER A 96 -10.09 16.23 8.84
C SER A 96 -8.73 15.82 8.26
N HIS A 97 -7.67 15.82 9.05
CA HIS A 97 -6.35 15.36 8.60
C HIS A 97 -6.38 13.87 8.22
N HIS A 98 -6.98 13.01 9.05
CA HIS A 98 -7.16 11.59 8.72
C HIS A 98 -7.99 11.39 7.45
N LEU A 99 -9.07 12.18 7.27
CA LEU A 99 -9.91 12.12 6.08
C LEU A 99 -9.19 12.61 4.82
N SER A 100 -8.31 13.60 4.91
CA SER A 100 -7.50 14.05 3.77
C SER A 100 -6.57 12.95 3.29
N ILE A 101 -5.84 12.32 4.21
CA ILE A 101 -4.93 11.20 3.89
C ILE A 101 -5.70 10.04 3.23
N LEU A 102 -6.86 9.69 3.78
CA LEU A 102 -7.70 8.63 3.21
C LEU A 102 -8.23 9.00 1.83
N ARG A 103 -8.55 10.27 1.59
CA ARG A 103 -9.06 10.77 0.31
C ARG A 103 -7.94 10.81 -0.75
N GLU A 104 -6.76 11.28 -0.36
CA GLU A 104 -5.56 11.32 -1.22
C GLU A 104 -5.16 9.91 -1.66
N ALA A 105 -5.21 8.94 -0.75
CA ALA A 105 -5.00 7.53 -1.06
C ALA A 105 -6.20 6.84 -1.76
N GLY A 106 -7.23 7.59 -2.15
CA GLY A 106 -8.38 7.06 -2.88
C GLY A 106 -9.28 6.10 -2.09
N LEU A 107 -9.16 6.00 -0.77
CA LEU A 107 -9.94 5.08 0.08
C LEU A 107 -11.33 5.62 0.45
N VAL A 108 -11.53 6.94 0.37
CA VAL A 108 -12.82 7.60 0.64
C VAL A 108 -13.11 8.65 -0.43
N LYS A 109 -14.40 8.95 -0.62
CA LYS A 109 -14.88 10.04 -1.48
C LYS A 109 -15.59 11.08 -0.64
N GLU A 110 -15.38 12.35 -0.97
CA GLU A 110 -16.05 13.50 -0.36
C GLU A 110 -17.19 13.97 -1.27
N ARG A 111 -18.35 14.28 -0.68
CA ARG A 111 -19.46 14.99 -1.30
C ARG A 111 -19.78 16.22 -0.45
N ARG A 112 -19.94 17.38 -1.08
CA ARG A 112 -20.35 18.60 -0.37
C ARG A 112 -21.84 18.85 -0.57
N ASP A 113 -22.51 19.19 0.51
CA ASP A 113 -23.93 19.51 0.55
C ASP A 113 -24.14 20.75 1.43
N GLY A 114 -24.26 21.91 0.77
CA GLY A 114 -24.23 23.20 1.44
C GLY A 114 -22.95 23.42 2.24
N LYS A 115 -23.09 23.56 3.57
CA LYS A 115 -21.98 23.77 4.52
C LYS A 115 -21.32 22.46 4.98
N TRP A 116 -21.91 21.32 4.65
CA TRP A 116 -21.48 20.02 5.19
C TRP A 116 -20.66 19.25 4.17
N SER A 117 -19.56 18.65 4.63
CA SER A 117 -18.80 17.64 3.89
C SER A 117 -19.18 16.26 4.39
N TYR A 118 -19.67 15.44 3.48
CA TYR A 118 -20.02 14.04 3.67
C TYR A 118 -18.95 13.15 3.07
N TYR A 119 -18.67 12.03 3.74
CA TYR A 119 -17.67 11.06 3.34
C TYR A 119 -18.29 9.68 3.20
N ARG A 120 -17.84 8.93 2.22
CA ARG A 120 -18.19 7.51 1.99
C ARG A 120 -16.96 6.72 1.57
N LEU A 121 -16.98 5.40 1.74
CA LEU A 121 -15.93 4.54 1.18
C LEU A 121 -15.84 4.67 -0.34
N ALA A 122 -14.63 4.62 -0.86
CA ALA A 122 -14.39 4.54 -2.29
C ALA A 122 -14.57 3.11 -2.78
N ASP A 123 -15.49 2.92 -3.74
CA ASP A 123 -15.77 1.69 -4.50
C ASP A 123 -15.69 0.36 -3.73
N GLY A 124 -15.70 -0.77 -4.46
CA GLY A 124 -15.68 -2.10 -3.86
C GLY A 124 -14.31 -2.51 -3.34
N ALA A 125 -13.22 -1.99 -3.91
CA ALA A 125 -11.87 -2.47 -3.64
C ALA A 125 -11.43 -2.13 -2.21
N ALA A 126 -11.73 -0.91 -1.72
CA ALA A 126 -11.42 -0.53 -0.34
C ALA A 126 -12.17 -1.40 0.68
N ILE A 127 -13.42 -1.79 0.37
CA ILE A 127 -14.23 -2.68 1.21
C ILE A 127 -13.63 -4.09 1.27
N GLU A 128 -13.27 -4.66 0.12
CA GLU A 128 -12.66 -5.99 0.06
C GLU A 128 -11.29 -6.02 0.76
N MET A 129 -10.45 -4.98 0.58
CA MET A 129 -9.17 -4.86 1.28
C MET A 129 -9.34 -4.96 2.81
N ILE A 130 -10.30 -4.23 3.39
CA ILE A 130 -10.57 -4.26 4.83
C ILE A 130 -11.10 -5.62 5.29
N LYS A 131 -11.95 -6.27 4.48
CA LYS A 131 -12.45 -7.62 4.76
C LYS A 131 -11.31 -8.65 4.80
N HIS A 132 -10.43 -8.62 3.80
CA HIS A 132 -9.29 -9.54 3.70
C HIS A 132 -8.28 -9.34 4.83
N ALA A 133 -7.97 -8.10 5.21
CA ALA A 133 -7.08 -7.82 6.34
C ALA A 133 -7.56 -8.49 7.65
N ARG A 134 -8.89 -8.52 7.89
CA ARG A 134 -9.46 -9.21 9.05
C ARG A 134 -9.41 -10.73 8.92
N ALA A 135 -9.65 -11.26 7.72
CA ALA A 135 -9.60 -12.71 7.46
C ALA A 135 -8.19 -13.27 7.69
N LEU A 136 -7.15 -12.57 7.20
CA LEU A 136 -5.75 -12.96 7.42
C LEU A 136 -5.40 -13.04 8.90
N LYS A 137 -5.84 -12.06 9.71
CA LYS A 137 -5.59 -12.09 11.17
C LYS A 137 -6.37 -13.19 11.89
N LYS A 138 -7.55 -13.57 11.41
CA LYS A 138 -8.36 -14.64 12.01
C LYS A 138 -7.75 -16.03 11.81
N ASN A 139 -6.98 -16.23 10.74
CA ASN A 139 -6.36 -17.51 10.41
C ASN A 139 -5.03 -17.75 11.15
N SER A 140 -4.56 -16.76 11.92
CA SER A 140 -3.31 -16.85 12.70
C SER A 140 -3.54 -17.22 14.16
N ASN A 141 -4.71 -17.74 14.54
CA ASN A 141 -5.12 -17.96 15.92
C ASN A 141 -5.86 -19.29 16.11
#